data_AF-A0A7K7A937-F1
#
_entry.id   AF-A0A7K7A937-F1
#
_cell.length_a   1.000
_cell.length_b   1.000
_cell.length_c   1.000
_cell.angle_alpha   90.00
_cell.angle_beta   90.00
_cell.angle_gamma   90.00
#
_symmetry.space_group_name_H-M   'P 1'
#
loop_
_entity.id
_entity.type
_entity.pdbx_description
1 polymer ?
#
loop_
_entity_poly.entity_id
_entity_poly.type
_entity_poly.pdbx_seq_one_letter_code
_entity_poly.pdbx_strand_id
1 'polypeptide(L)'
;RGAARGAARPGRAALSAPRSALSAAALAYSRPRLATFWSYARVELAPPTPAEVPKAIESMRAMVRAFQAGRLAQLTVREALRNGLVATEVLMWFYIGEIIGKGGLIGYNV
;
A
#
# COMPACT_ATOMS: atom_id res chain seq x y z
N ARG A 1 52.72 23.54 24.95
CA ARG A 1 52.77 22.30 24.13
C ARG A 1 51.81 21.32 24.81
N GLY A 2 50.57 21.10 24.41
CA GLY A 2 50.04 20.96 23.06
C GLY A 2 49.77 19.48 22.81
N ALA A 3 48.59 18.99 23.20
CA ALA A 3 48.08 17.67 22.81
C ALA A 3 46.55 17.64 23.02
N ALA A 4 45.84 18.41 22.19
CA ALA A 4 44.40 18.26 22.05
C ALA A 4 44.12 16.84 21.51
N ARG A 5 43.47 16.01 22.33
CA ARG A 5 42.84 14.76 21.91
C ARG A 5 41.93 15.06 20.72
N GLY A 6 42.38 14.67 19.53
CA GLY A 6 41.59 14.73 18.32
C GLY A 6 40.42 13.76 18.43
N ALA A 7 39.26 14.27 18.85
CA ALA A 7 37.99 13.59 18.68
C ALA A 7 37.78 13.38 17.17
N ALA A 8 37.97 12.15 16.71
CA ALA A 8 37.68 11.75 15.35
C ALA A 8 36.21 12.09 15.06
N ARG A 9 35.99 13.09 14.18
CA ARG A 9 34.65 13.49 13.75
C ARG A 9 33.99 12.29 13.07
N PRO A 10 32.83 11.79 13.55
CA PRO A 10 32.15 10.61 12.99
C PRO A 10 31.52 10.85 11.60
N GLY A 11 31.83 11.95 10.93
CA GLY A 11 31.16 12.40 9.71
C GLY A 11 31.72 11.88 8.38
N ARG A 12 32.90 11.26 8.34
CA ARG A 12 33.54 10.87 7.06
C ARG A 12 33.58 9.36 6.79
N ALA A 13 33.45 8.51 7.82
CA ALA A 13 33.47 7.05 7.67
C ALA A 13 32.12 6.45 7.19
N ALA A 14 31.02 7.19 7.34
CA ALA A 14 29.69 6.72 6.93
C ALA A 14 29.50 6.66 5.40
N LEU A 15 30.26 7.46 4.63
CA LEU A 15 30.11 7.58 3.18
C LEU A 15 30.94 6.56 2.37
N SER A 16 31.74 5.72 3.04
CA SER A 16 32.59 4.70 2.41
C SER A 16 32.28 3.28 2.88
N ALA A 17 31.11 3.05 3.49
CA ALA A 17 30.71 1.73 3.96
C ALA A 17 30.68 0.73 2.78
N PRO A 18 31.27 -0.47 2.94
CA PRO A 18 31.27 -1.46 1.87
C PRO A 18 29.83 -1.81 1.50
N ARG A 19 29.59 -2.03 0.19
CA ARG A 19 28.26 -2.31 -0.36
C ARG A 19 27.54 -3.46 0.37
N SER A 20 28.30 -4.42 0.90
CA SER A 20 27.83 -5.53 1.73
C SER A 20 27.29 -5.10 3.10
N ALA A 21 27.91 -4.09 3.74
CA ALA A 21 27.43 -3.53 5.00
C ALA A 21 26.13 -2.72 4.78
N LEU A 22 26.03 -1.98 3.66
CA LEU A 22 24.80 -1.28 3.29
C LEU A 22 23.66 -2.26 2.98
N SER A 23 23.91 -3.36 2.26
CA SER A 23 22.89 -4.38 2.01
C SER A 23 22.47 -5.11 3.28
N ALA A 24 23.40 -5.40 4.18
CA ALA A 24 23.08 -6.02 5.48
C ALA A 24 22.22 -5.09 6.34
N ALA A 25 22.54 -3.80 6.39
CA ALA A 25 21.73 -2.80 7.07
C ALA A 25 20.34 -2.66 6.44
N ALA A 26 20.24 -2.63 5.11
CA ALA A 26 18.97 -2.58 4.39
C ALA A 26 18.10 -3.81 4.66
N LEU A 27 18.70 -5.01 4.71
CA LEU A 27 18.01 -6.26 5.05
C LEU A 27 17.52 -6.24 6.50
N ALA A 28 18.36 -5.82 7.45
CA ALA A 28 18.00 -5.71 8.86
C ALA A 28 16.84 -4.71 9.06
N TYR A 29 16.83 -3.62 8.30
CA TYR A 29 15.75 -2.62 8.33
C TYR A 29 14.45 -3.13 7.68
N SER A 30 14.55 -3.82 6.55
CA SER A 30 13.39 -4.19 5.72
C SER A 30 12.68 -5.45 6.21
N ARG A 31 13.42 -6.44 6.75
CA ARG A 31 12.85 -7.72 7.21
C ARG A 31 11.66 -7.57 8.17
N PRO A 32 11.73 -6.81 9.28
CA PRO A 32 10.60 -6.72 10.20
C PRO A 32 9.39 -5.99 9.57
N ARG A 33 9.63 -5.01 8.69
CA ARG A 33 8.57 -4.26 7.99
C ARG A 33 7.85 -5.11 6.95
N LEU A 34 8.60 -5.93 6.22
CA LEU A 34 8.04 -6.89 5.27
C LEU A 34 7.30 -8.00 6.01
N ALA A 35 7.77 -8.43 7.18
CA ALA A 35 7.05 -9.42 8.00
C ALA A 35 5.68 -8.89 8.46
N THR A 36 5.62 -7.64 8.95
CA THR A 36 4.34 -7.00 9.31
C THR A 36 3.43 -6.78 8.10
N PHE A 37 4.01 -6.37 6.96
CA PHE A 37 3.23 -6.24 5.72
C PHE A 37 2.64 -7.60 5.31
N TRP A 38 3.45 -8.66 5.35
CA TRP A 38 3.03 -10.01 4.98
C TRP A 38 1.93 -10.56 5.89
N SER A 39 1.97 -10.28 7.20
CA SER A 39 0.93 -10.73 8.11
C SER A 39 -0.43 -10.12 7.78
N TYR A 40 -0.49 -8.84 7.41
CA TYR A 40 -1.75 -8.19 7.01
C TYR A 40 -2.15 -8.55 5.57
N ALA A 41 -1.20 -8.58 4.64
CA ALA A 41 -1.44 -8.94 3.26
C ALA A 41 -2.09 -10.32 3.11
N ARG A 42 -1.69 -11.29 3.95
CA ARG A 42 -2.26 -12.65 3.93
C ARG A 42 -3.74 -12.71 4.27
N VAL A 43 -4.28 -11.76 5.02
CA VAL A 43 -5.68 -11.78 5.45
C VAL A 43 -6.52 -10.75 4.69
N GLU A 44 -5.98 -9.57 4.42
CA GLU A 44 -6.71 -8.48 3.75
C GLU A 44 -6.63 -8.55 2.22
N LEU A 45 -5.52 -9.06 1.66
CA LEU A 45 -5.32 -9.15 0.20
C LEU A 45 -5.54 -10.57 -0.33
N ALA A 46 -5.98 -11.51 0.52
CA ALA A 46 -6.34 -12.83 0.05
C ALA A 46 -7.59 -12.75 -0.84
N PRO A 47 -7.63 -13.51 -1.95
CA PRO A 47 -8.85 -13.60 -2.74
C PRO A 47 -9.99 -14.13 -1.85
N PRO A 48 -11.20 -13.53 -1.95
CA PRO A 48 -12.32 -13.91 -1.12
C PRO A 48 -12.70 -15.37 -1.36
N THR A 49 -13.23 -16.02 -0.33
CA THR A 49 -13.76 -17.39 -0.46
C THR A 49 -15.00 -17.38 -1.35
N PRO A 50 -15.28 -18.46 -2.12
CA PRO A 50 -16.48 -18.52 -2.97
C PRO A 50 -17.79 -18.28 -2.22
N ALA A 51 -17.85 -18.62 -0.93
CA ALA A 51 -19.02 -18.42 -0.07
C ALA A 51 -19.30 -16.94 0.28
N GLU A 52 -18.31 -16.04 0.11
CA GLU A 52 -18.46 -14.61 0.38
C GLU A 52 -19.00 -13.84 -0.84
N VAL A 53 -18.90 -14.43 -2.04
CA VAL A 53 -19.38 -13.81 -3.29
C VAL A 53 -20.89 -13.51 -3.25
N PRO A 54 -21.77 -14.44 -2.84
CA PRO A 54 -23.20 -14.13 -2.74
C PRO A 54 -23.52 -12.97 -1.79
N LYS A 55 -22.79 -12.89 -0.66
CA LYS A 55 -22.95 -11.80 0.32
C LYS A 55 -22.52 -10.45 -0.26
N ALA A 56 -21.44 -10.43 -1.04
CA ALA A 56 -20.99 -9.21 -1.73
C ALA A 56 -22.03 -8.73 -2.77
N ILE A 57 -22.62 -9.65 -3.53
CA ILE A 57 -23.70 -9.33 -4.49
C ILE A 57 -24.92 -8.76 -3.77
N GLU A 58 -25.32 -9.35 -2.65
CA GLU A 58 -26.44 -8.87 -1.85
C GLU A 58 -26.19 -7.46 -1.31
N SER A 59 -24.98 -7.20 -0.79
CA SER A 59 -24.57 -5.87 -0.31
C SER A 59 -24.61 -4.83 -1.43
N MET A 60 -24.15 -5.18 -2.63
CA MET A 60 -24.25 -4.31 -3.81
C MET A 60 -25.70 -3.98 -4.16
N ARG A 61 -26.60 -4.98 -4.16
CA ARG A 61 -28.03 -4.76 -4.40
C ARG A 61 -28.66 -3.84 -3.36
N ALA A 62 -28.30 -3.98 -2.09
CA ALA A 62 -28.76 -3.10 -1.02
C ALA A 62 -28.28 -1.65 -1.23
N MET A 63 -27.04 -1.47 -1.68
CA MET A 63 -26.49 -0.15 -2.02
C MET A 63 -27.27 0.52 -3.15
N VAL A 64 -27.58 -0.22 -4.21
CA VAL A 64 -28.39 0.29 -5.34
C VAL A 64 -29.79 0.70 -4.88
N ARG A 65 -30.44 -0.11 -4.04
CA ARG A 65 -31.76 0.23 -3.46
C ARG A 65 -31.70 1.49 -2.60
N ALA A 66 -30.65 1.63 -1.78
CA ALA A 66 -30.45 2.83 -0.95
C ALA A 66 -30.22 4.09 -1.80
N PHE A 67 -29.51 3.96 -2.93
CA PHE A 67 -29.34 5.04 -3.90
C PHE A 67 -30.68 5.45 -4.53
N GLN A 68 -31.47 4.47 -4.99
CA GLN A 68 -32.80 4.71 -5.57
C GLN A 68 -33.78 5.35 -4.57
N ALA A 69 -33.68 5.00 -3.29
CA ALA A 69 -34.47 5.57 -2.22
C ALA A 69 -34.04 7.01 -1.82
N GLY A 70 -33.09 7.63 -2.52
CA GLY A 70 -32.64 9.00 -2.26
C GLY A 70 -31.76 9.17 -1.02
N ARG A 71 -31.26 8.06 -0.44
CA ARG A 71 -30.52 8.06 0.83
C ARG A 71 -29.14 8.72 0.74
N LEU A 72 -28.68 9.05 -0.47
CA LEU A 72 -27.45 9.81 -0.68
C LEU A 72 -27.51 11.23 -0.12
N ALA A 73 -28.68 11.88 -0.14
CA ALA A 73 -28.84 13.24 0.38
C ALA A 73 -28.72 13.30 1.91
N GLN A 74 -28.75 12.14 2.59
CA GLN A 74 -28.61 12.01 4.04
C GLN A 74 -27.16 11.72 4.47
N LEU A 75 -26.23 11.52 3.54
CA LEU A 75 -24.83 11.23 3.87
C LEU A 75 -24.11 12.50 4.32
N THR A 76 -23.36 12.38 5.41
CA THR A 76 -22.45 13.45 5.84
C THR A 76 -21.22 13.51 4.92
N VAL A 77 -20.58 14.68 4.83
CA VAL A 77 -19.38 14.87 3.99
C VAL A 77 -18.26 13.90 4.37
N ARG A 78 -18.10 13.61 5.67
CA ARG A 78 -17.09 12.65 6.16
C ARG A 78 -17.33 11.24 5.63
N GLU A 79 -18.59 10.79 5.60
CA GLU A 79 -18.96 9.48 5.09
C GLU A 79 -18.78 9.40 3.58
N ALA A 80 -19.22 10.45 2.86
CA ALA A 80 -19.04 10.55 1.42
C ALA A 80 -17.56 10.48 1.02
N LEU A 81 -16.69 11.22 1.73
CA LEU A 81 -15.25 11.20 1.48
C LEU A 81 -14.63 9.83 1.80
N ARG A 82 -14.99 9.20 2.92
CA ARG A 82 -14.49 7.86 3.26
C ARG A 82 -14.87 6.84 2.18
N ASN A 83 -16.13 6.84 1.75
CA ASN A 83 -16.62 5.93 0.73
C ASN A 83 -15.97 6.23 -0.64
N GLY A 84 -15.75 7.50 -0.96
CA GLY A 84 -15.04 7.91 -2.17
C GLY A 84 -13.58 7.48 -2.20
N LEU A 85 -12.87 7.54 -1.07
CA LEU A 85 -11.49 7.06 -0.95
C LEU A 85 -11.40 5.55 -1.19
N VAL A 86 -12.29 4.76 -0.60
CA VAL A 86 -12.37 3.31 -0.84
C VAL A 86 -12.71 3.02 -2.30
N ALA A 87 -13.66 3.75 -2.90
CA ALA A 87 -13.99 3.57 -4.31
C ALA A 87 -12.80 3.88 -5.24
N THR A 88 -12.03 4.93 -4.92
CA THR A 88 -10.82 5.29 -5.65
C THR A 88 -9.74 4.22 -5.51
N GLU A 89 -9.57 3.63 -4.33
CA GLU A 89 -8.64 2.53 -4.09
C GLU A 89 -8.98 1.31 -4.98
N VAL A 90 -10.25 0.91 -5.03
CA VAL A 90 -10.72 -0.18 -5.90
C VAL A 90 -10.47 0.13 -7.38
N LEU A 91 -10.65 1.38 -7.80
CA LEU A 91 -10.33 1.82 -9.17
C LEU A 91 -8.83 1.76 -9.47
N MET A 92 -7.97 2.08 -8.50
CA MET A 92 -6.52 1.93 -8.66
C MET A 92 -6.12 0.46 -8.82
N TRP A 93 -6.79 -0.49 -8.14
CA TRP A 93 -6.56 -1.92 -8.36
C TRP A 93 -6.85 -2.38 -9.79
N PHE A 94 -7.84 -1.79 -10.45
CA PHE A 94 -8.10 -2.05 -11.87
C PHE A 94 -6.91 -1.62 -12.75
N TYR A 95 -6.34 -0.43 -12.53
CA TYR A 95 -5.16 0.03 -13.28
C TYR A 95 -3.92 -0.81 -13.01
N ILE A 96 -3.72 -1.33 -11.79
CA ILE A 96 -2.66 -2.30 -11.51
C ILE A 96 -2.86 -3.57 -12.36
N GLY A 97 -4.11 -4.03 -12.51
CA GLY A 97 -4.45 -5.12 -13.42
C GLY A 97 -4.11 -4.81 -14.88
N GLU A 98 -4.41 -3.60 -15.36
CA GLU A 98 -4.02 -3.17 -16.71
C GLU A 98 -2.49 -3.13 -16.88
N ILE A 99 -1.74 -2.63 -15.91
CA ILE A 99 -0.27 -2.63 -15.93
C ILE A 99 0.27 -4.05 -16.09
N ILE A 100 -0.29 -5.02 -15.35
CA ILE A 100 0.07 -6.45 -15.46
C ILE A 100 -0.31 -6.99 -16.85
N GLY A 101 -1.52 -6.71 -17.32
CA GLY A 101 -2.02 -7.20 -18.62
C GLY A 101 -1.26 -6.66 -19.82
N LYS A 102 -0.78 -5.41 -19.74
CA LYS A 102 0.05 -4.76 -20.76
C LYS A 102 1.52 -5.14 -20.69
N GLY A 103 1.98 -5.63 -19.53
CA GLY A 103 3.38 -5.98 -19.29
C GLY A 103 4.33 -4.79 -19.17
N GLY A 104 3.84 -3.60 -18.82
CA GLY A 104 4.66 -2.38 -18.76
C GLY A 104 4.07 -1.31 -17.84
N LEU A 105 4.95 -0.60 -17.14
CA LEU A 105 4.57 0.50 -16.24
C LEU A 105 4.18 1.77 -17.01
N ILE A 106 4.72 1.96 -18.22
CA ILE A 106 4.53 3.17 -19.02
C ILE A 106 4.11 2.76 -20.43
N GLY A 107 3.00 3.34 -20.91
CA GLY A 107 2.55 3.17 -22.28
C GLY A 107 2.14 1.73 -22.63
N TYR A 108 1.70 1.52 -23.86
CA TYR A 108 1.70 0.19 -24.47
C TYR A 108 3.04 0.05 -25.20
N ASN A 109 3.65 -1.13 -25.14
CA ASN A 109 4.82 -1.42 -25.94
C ASN A 109 4.34 -1.68 -27.38
N VAL A 110 4.30 -0.60 -28.19
CA VAL A 110 3.89 -0.60 -29.59
C VAL A 110 5.11 -0.63 -30.52
#